data_AF-A0A140PVG4-F1
#
_entry.id   AF-A0A140PVG4-F1
#
_cell.length_a   1.000
_cell.length_b   1.000
_cell.length_c   1.000
_cell.angle_alpha   90.00
_cell.angle_beta   90.00
_cell.angle_gamma   90.00
#
_symmetry.space_group_name_H-M   'P 1'
#
loop_
_entity.id
_entity.type
_entity.pdbx_description
1 polymer ?
#
loop_
_entity_poly.entity_id
_entity_poly.type
_entity_poly.pdbx_seq_one_letter_code
_entity_poly.pdbx_strand_id
1 'polypeptide(L)'
;MKKLVMLILLSLSLVACGEKFPYTSKSEKVKLLKEYQEAYNKLDESADEKETDKVFEKAQKIFEITKELEKRSWDGDEKASKEIEEWNKLVIEMNIEF
;
A
#
# COMPACT_ATOMS: atom_id res chain seq x y z
N MET A 1 -24.46 -16.78 25.75
CA MET A 1 -24.37 -15.94 24.53
C MET A 1 -23.34 -14.82 24.66
N LYS A 2 -23.38 -13.96 25.68
CA LYS A 2 -22.41 -12.84 25.85
C LYS A 2 -20.93 -13.28 25.85
N LYS A 3 -20.60 -14.42 26.48
CA LYS A 3 -19.22 -14.97 26.54
C LYS A 3 -18.71 -15.49 25.18
N LEU A 4 -19.58 -16.04 24.34
CA LEU A 4 -19.22 -16.53 23.00
C LEU A 4 -18.98 -15.37 22.03
N VAL A 5 -19.81 -14.32 22.09
CA VAL A 5 -19.62 -13.10 21.30
C VAL A 5 -18.30 -12.41 21.66
N MET A 6 -17.97 -12.36 22.96
CA MET A 6 -16.71 -11.78 23.43
C MET A 6 -15.48 -12.61 23.03
N LEU A 7 -15.59 -13.94 22.99
CA LEU A 7 -14.55 -14.85 22.50
C LEU A 7 -14.32 -14.71 20.99
N ILE A 8 -15.39 -14.55 20.20
CA ILE A 8 -15.29 -14.31 18.75
C ILE A 8 -14.61 -12.96 18.49
N LEU A 9 -14.99 -11.90 19.21
CA LEU A 9 -14.33 -10.59 19.13
C LEU A 9 -12.85 -10.64 19.54
N LEU A 10 -12.51 -11.38 20.61
CA LEU A 10 -11.12 -11.57 21.03
C LEU A 10 -10.33 -12.36 19.97
N SER A 11 -10.93 -13.38 19.36
CA SER A 11 -10.28 -14.20 18.32
C SER A 11 -10.02 -13.42 17.02
N LEU A 12 -10.92 -12.49 16.67
CA LEU A 12 -10.70 -11.55 15.56
C LEU A 12 -9.55 -10.58 15.87
N SER A 13 -9.43 -10.13 17.13
CA SER A 13 -8.29 -9.28 17.56
C SER A 13 -6.95 -10.02 17.60
N LEU A 14 -6.95 -11.35 17.70
CA LEU A 14 -5.74 -12.19 17.68
C LEU A 14 -5.25 -12.49 16.25
N VAL A 15 -6.15 -12.52 15.26
CA VAL A 15 -5.79 -12.69 13.83
C VAL A 15 -5.12 -11.42 13.26
N ALA A 16 -5.30 -10.26 13.90
CA ALA A 16 -4.63 -9.00 13.54
C ALA A 16 -3.14 -8.92 13.97
N CYS A 17 -2.59 -9.97 14.60
CA CYS A 17 -1.25 -9.95 15.20
C CYS A 17 -0.27 -11.01 14.64
N GLY A 18 -0.52 -11.55 13.44
CA GLY A 18 0.29 -12.64 12.88
C GLY A 18 1.20 -12.31 11.69
N GLU A 19 0.79 -11.40 10.80
CA GLU A 19 1.60 -11.04 9.64
C GLU A 19 2.21 -9.65 9.85
N LYS A 20 3.54 -9.62 9.91
CA LYS A 20 4.35 -8.42 9.79
C LYS A 20 4.00 -7.81 8.42
N PHE A 21 3.08 -6.85 8.42
CA PHE A 21 2.53 -6.29 7.20
C PHE A 21 3.69 -5.75 6.34
N PRO A 22 3.84 -6.14 5.06
CA PRO A 22 5.09 -5.91 4.34
C PRO A 22 5.21 -4.49 3.74
N TYR A 23 4.86 -3.42 4.48
CA TYR A 23 4.98 -2.02 4.00
C TYR A 23 5.48 -1.05 5.08
N THR A 24 6.19 -1.59 6.07
CA THR A 24 6.36 -1.04 7.42
C THR A 24 7.29 0.15 7.61
N SER A 25 7.99 0.65 6.57
CA SER A 25 8.87 1.81 6.76
C SER A 25 8.63 2.91 5.72
N LYS A 26 8.59 4.16 6.21
CA LYS A 26 8.55 5.35 5.34
C LYS A 26 9.63 5.31 4.26
N SER A 27 10.82 4.79 4.56
CA SER A 27 11.91 4.69 3.59
C SER A 27 11.61 3.73 2.44
N GLU A 28 10.99 2.59 2.70
CA GLU A 28 10.59 1.65 1.64
C GLU A 28 9.47 2.22 0.79
N LYS A 29 8.49 2.90 1.41
CA LYS A 29 7.42 3.61 0.70
C LYS A 29 7.99 4.65 -0.27
N VAL A 30 8.89 5.50 0.22
CA VAL A 30 9.59 6.52 -0.60
C VAL A 30 10.37 5.87 -1.73
N LYS A 31 11.07 4.76 -1.46
CA LYS A 31 11.83 4.05 -2.49
C LYS A 31 10.93 3.53 -3.62
N LEU A 32 9.81 2.91 -3.28
CA LEU A 32 8.84 2.41 -4.27
C LEU A 32 8.29 3.54 -5.16
N LEU A 33 7.88 4.65 -4.55
CA LEU A 33 7.36 5.81 -5.28
C LEU A 33 8.42 6.46 -6.18
N LYS A 34 9.67 6.58 -5.71
CA LYS A 34 10.78 7.07 -6.52
C LYS A 34 11.09 6.17 -7.70
N GLU A 35 11.13 4.86 -7.50
CA GLU A 35 11.36 3.91 -8.58
C GLU A 35 10.28 3.99 -9.66
N TYR A 36 9.02 4.19 -9.26
CA TYR A 36 7.92 4.42 -10.18
C TYR A 36 8.12 5.72 -10.97
N GLN A 37 8.40 6.83 -10.28
CA GLN A 37 8.63 8.13 -10.90
C GLN A 37 9.83 8.12 -11.86
N GLU A 38 10.92 7.45 -11.49
CA GLU A 38 12.09 7.29 -12.37
C GLU A 38 11.77 6.48 -13.63
N ALA A 39 10.93 5.44 -13.52
CA ALA A 39 10.46 4.69 -14.69
C ALA A 39 9.55 5.55 -15.57
N TYR A 40 8.65 6.31 -14.96
CA TYR A 40 7.75 7.22 -15.68
C TYR A 40 8.53 8.31 -16.43
N ASN A 41 9.51 8.94 -15.80
CA ASN A 41 10.35 9.95 -16.45
C ASN A 41 11.12 9.37 -17.65
N LYS A 42 11.63 8.13 -17.52
CA LYS A 42 12.29 7.45 -18.66
C LYS A 42 11.32 7.15 -19.78
N LEU A 43 10.10 6.76 -19.46
CA LEU A 43 9.06 6.55 -20.46
C LEU A 43 8.72 7.87 -21.18
N ASP A 44 8.56 8.97 -20.43
CA ASP A 44 8.28 10.30 -20.99
C ASP A 44 9.42 10.78 -21.92
N GLU A 45 10.68 10.52 -21.55
CA GLU A 45 11.84 10.87 -22.36
C GLU A 45 12.02 9.98 -23.60
N SER A 46 11.75 8.66 -23.50
CA SER A 46 12.11 7.69 -24.54
C SER A 46 10.96 7.24 -25.44
N ALA A 47 9.71 7.32 -24.94
CA ALA A 47 8.52 6.70 -25.53
C ALA A 47 8.71 5.20 -25.89
N ASP A 48 9.61 4.49 -25.18
CA ASP A 48 9.90 3.08 -25.42
C ASP A 48 8.83 2.18 -24.78
N GLU A 49 8.29 1.25 -25.56
CA GLU A 49 7.36 0.21 -25.11
C GLU A 49 7.93 -0.61 -23.94
N LYS A 50 9.25 -0.84 -23.89
CA LYS A 50 9.89 -1.53 -22.77
C LYS A 50 9.90 -0.71 -21.48
N GLU A 51 9.94 0.62 -21.58
CA GLU A 51 9.81 1.48 -20.41
C GLU A 51 8.34 1.55 -19.96
N THR A 52 7.39 1.38 -20.89
CA THR A 52 5.96 1.23 -20.59
C THR A 52 5.70 0.03 -19.69
N ASP A 53 6.25 -1.15 -20.03
CA ASP A 53 6.12 -2.35 -19.21
C ASP A 53 6.66 -2.15 -17.78
N LYS A 54 7.80 -1.46 -17.64
CA LYS A 54 8.40 -1.17 -16.32
C LYS A 54 7.56 -0.22 -15.48
N VAL A 55 6.96 0.80 -16.11
CA VAL A 55 6.02 1.70 -15.43
C VAL A 55 4.82 0.91 -14.93
N PHE A 56 4.23 0.06 -15.78
CA PHE A 56 3.11 -0.79 -15.39
C PHE A 56 3.45 -1.77 -14.26
N GLU A 57 4.60 -2.44 -14.31
CA GLU A 57 5.03 -3.36 -13.25
C GLU A 57 5.12 -2.65 -11.89
N LYS A 58 5.70 -1.44 -11.87
CA LYS A 58 5.85 -0.66 -10.65
C LYS A 58 4.53 -0.09 -10.15
N ALA A 59 3.67 0.39 -11.07
CA ALA A 59 2.33 0.86 -10.74
C ALA A 59 1.47 -0.27 -10.18
N GLN A 60 1.51 -1.45 -10.79
CA GLN A 60 0.78 -2.63 -10.31
C GLN A 60 1.19 -3.00 -8.89
N LYS A 61 2.49 -3.01 -8.61
CA LYS A 61 2.98 -3.26 -7.26
C LYS A 61 2.39 -2.25 -6.28
N ILE A 62 2.43 -0.95 -6.57
CA ILE A 62 1.84 0.09 -5.71
C ILE A 62 0.32 -0.11 -5.52
N PHE A 63 -0.38 -0.49 -6.59
CA PHE A 63 -1.81 -0.74 -6.55
C PHE A 63 -2.17 -1.94 -5.66
N GLU A 64 -1.43 -3.04 -5.74
CA GLU A 64 -1.62 -4.22 -4.88
C GLU A 64 -1.48 -3.88 -3.40
N ILE A 65 -0.50 -3.06 -3.04
CA ILE A 65 -0.29 -2.55 -1.68
C ILE A 65 -1.50 -1.75 -1.21
N THR A 66 -1.91 -0.79 -2.04
CA THR A 66 -2.99 0.14 -1.72
C THR A 66 -4.31 -0.62 -1.56
N LYS A 67 -4.60 -1.55 -2.46
CA LYS A 67 -5.80 -2.40 -2.42
C LYS A 67 -5.88 -3.26 -1.16
N GLU A 68 -4.77 -3.87 -0.74
CA GLU A 68 -4.77 -4.67 0.49
C GLU A 68 -4.98 -3.79 1.75
N LEU A 69 -4.40 -2.59 1.77
CA LEU A 69 -4.64 -1.60 2.82
C LEU A 69 -6.09 -1.14 2.87
N GLU A 70 -6.70 -0.82 1.72
CA GLU A 70 -8.10 -0.42 1.62
C GLU A 70 -9.03 -1.52 2.12
N LYS A 71 -8.81 -2.76 1.68
CA LYS A 71 -9.61 -3.91 2.10
C LYS A 71 -9.58 -4.10 3.61
N ARG A 72 -8.38 -4.08 4.21
CA ARG A 72 -8.23 -4.20 5.68
C ARG A 72 -8.84 -3.02 6.43
N SER A 73 -8.67 -1.81 5.90
CA SER A 73 -9.32 -0.61 6.45
C SER A 73 -10.84 -0.76 6.43
N TRP A 74 -11.42 -1.28 5.34
CA TRP A 74 -12.85 -1.56 5.22
C TRP A 74 -13.34 -2.64 6.19
N ASP A 75 -12.50 -3.64 6.45
CA ASP A 75 -12.74 -4.69 7.46
C ASP A 75 -12.56 -4.19 8.92
N GLY A 76 -12.20 -2.92 9.12
CA GLY A 76 -12.10 -2.27 10.42
C GLY A 76 -10.72 -2.31 11.07
N ASP A 77 -9.65 -2.62 10.33
CA ASP A 77 -8.28 -2.57 10.82
C ASP A 77 -7.75 -1.13 10.90
N GLU A 78 -7.75 -0.55 12.11
CA GLU A 78 -7.24 0.80 12.37
C GLU A 78 -5.78 1.02 11.95
N LYS A 79 -4.93 -0.02 11.99
CA LYS A 79 -3.53 0.11 11.55
C LYS A 79 -3.47 0.30 10.05
N ALA A 80 -4.27 -0.47 9.29
CA ALA A 80 -4.38 -0.31 7.85
C ALA A 80 -4.96 1.06 7.47
N SER A 81 -5.96 1.56 8.22
CA SER A 81 -6.53 2.89 8.01
C SER A 81 -5.51 4.02 8.22
N LYS A 82 -4.65 3.92 9.24
CA LYS A 82 -3.56 4.89 9.45
C LYS A 82 -2.50 4.80 8.38
N GLU A 83 -2.12 3.57 8.02
CA GLU A 83 -1.08 3.30 7.03
C GLU A 83 -1.46 3.82 5.64
N ILE A 84 -2.74 3.70 5.23
CA ILE A 84 -3.22 4.26 3.97
C ILE A 84 -3.32 5.79 4.00
N GLU A 85 -3.65 6.39 5.15
CA GLU A 85 -3.63 7.85 5.30
C GLU A 85 -2.20 8.40 5.16
N GLU A 86 -1.22 7.75 5.77
CA GLU A 86 0.20 8.09 5.62
C GLU A 86 0.71 7.87 4.19
N TRP A 87 0.30 6.76 3.56
CA TRP A 87 0.61 6.47 2.15
C TRP A 87 0.09 7.57 1.22
N ASN A 88 -1.17 7.97 1.38
CA ASN A 88 -1.79 9.03 0.58
C ASN A 88 -1.13 10.38 0.80
N LYS A 89 -0.80 10.73 2.06
CA LYS A 89 -0.02 11.94 2.36
C LYS A 89 1.34 11.92 1.65
N LEU A 90 2.03 10.78 1.67
CA LEU A 90 3.33 10.65 1.03
C LEU A 90 3.25 10.79 -0.50
N VAL A 91 2.25 10.19 -1.14
CA VAL A 91 1.98 10.34 -2.58
C VAL A 91 1.78 11.81 -2.96
N ILE A 92 0.99 12.55 -2.16
CA ILE A 92 0.76 13.99 -2.34
C ILE A 92 2.04 14.79 -2.10
N GLU A 93 2.76 14.54 -1.00
CA GLU A 93 4.01 15.23 -0.65
C GLU A 93 5.09 15.07 -1.73
N MET A 94 5.14 13.90 -2.36
CA MET A 94 6.10 13.58 -3.42
C MET A 94 5.61 14.00 -4.82
N ASN A 95 4.38 14.52 -4.95
CA ASN A 95 3.74 14.87 -6.21
C ASN A 95 3.81 13.72 -7.25
N ILE A 96 3.45 12.52 -6.81
CA ILE A 96 3.43 11.33 -7.67
C ILE A 96 2.11 11.27 -8.43
N GLU A 97 2.20 11.15 -9.75
CA GLU A 97 1.05 11.02 -10.65
C GLU A 97 0.96 9.57 -11.15
N PHE A 98 -0.22 8.95 -11.02
CA PHE A 98 -0.52 7.59 -11.46
C PHE A 98 -1.37 7.58 -12.73
#